data_AF-A0A6C0FV80-F1
#
_entry.id   AF-A0A6C0FV80-F1
#
_cell.length_a   1.000
_cell.length_b   1.000
_cell.length_c   1.000
_cell.angle_alpha   90.00
_cell.angle_beta   90.00
_cell.angle_gamma   90.00
#
_symmetry.space_group_name_H-M   'P 1'
#
loop_
_entity.id
_entity.type
_entity.pdbx_description
1 polymer ?
#
loop_
_entity_poly.entity_id
_entity_poly.type
_entity_poly.pdbx_seq_one_letter_code
_entity_poly.pdbx_strand_id
1 'polypeptide(L)' 'MENYLRYRVWYKSNGRFNNAIIYGPTIKSPSDAIAYFKRLHLIEPTHAELMSS' A
#
# COMPACT_ATOMS: atom_id res chain seq x y z
N MET A 1 -6.03 11.17 -21.71
CA MET A 1 -5.88 11.65 -20.31
C MET A 1 -6.14 10.47 -19.40
N GLU A 2 -5.08 9.89 -18.84
CA GLU A 2 -5.18 8.73 -17.95
C GLU A 2 -5.62 9.19 -16.55
N ASN A 3 -6.78 8.72 -16.11
CA ASN A 3 -7.32 9.00 -14.78
C ASN A 3 -6.59 8.14 -13.74
N TYR A 4 -5.40 8.54 -13.32
CA TYR A 4 -4.70 7.89 -12.20
C TYR A 4 -5.44 8.20 -10.89
N LEU A 5 -5.92 7.16 -10.21
CA LEU A 5 -6.49 7.30 -8.87
C LEU A 5 -5.36 7.54 -7.85
N ARG A 6 -5.55 8.57 -7.02
CA ARG A 6 -4.60 8.96 -5.98
C ARG A 6 -5.02 8.36 -4.65
N TYR A 7 -4.14 7.56 -4.04
CA TYR A 7 -4.37 6.99 -2.71
C TYR A 7 -3.35 7.53 -1.71
N ARG A 8 -3.83 7.90 -0.52
CA ARG A 8 -2.99 8.31 0.62
C ARG A 8 -2.95 7.17 1.62
N VAL A 9 -1.74 6.67 1.89
CA VAL A 9 -1.52 5.57 2.83
C VAL A 9 -0.71 6.09 4.02
N TRP A 10 -1.14 5.71 5.21
CA TRP A 10 -0.42 5.95 6.45
C TRP A 10 0.13 4.62 6.97
N TYR A 11 1.41 4.57 7.30
CA TYR A 11 2.08 3.33 7.71
C TYR A 11 3.17 3.60 8.74
N LYS A 12 3.49 2.59 9.56
CA LYS A 12 4.62 2.64 10.50
C LYS A 12 5.79 1.87 9.90
N SER A 13 6.93 2.54 9.71
CA SER A 13 8.18 1.91 9.28
C SER A 13 9.32 2.38 10.16
N ASN A 14 10.14 1.45 10.64
CA ASN A 14 11.28 1.71 11.53
C ASN A 14 10.93 2.59 12.74
N GLY A 15 9.79 2.31 13.39
CA GLY A 15 9.33 3.04 14.57
C GLY A 15 8.68 4.41 14.29
N ARG A 16 8.71 4.91 13.03
CA ARG A 16 8.14 6.20 12.64
C ARG A 16 6.84 6.04 11.86
N PHE A 17 5.89 6.93 12.09
CA PHE A 17 4.66 7.01 11.31
C PHE A 17 4.90 7.88 10.07
N ASN A 18 4.70 7.31 8.90
CA ASN A 18 4.95 7.94 7.61
C ASN A 18 3.63 8.03 6.82
N ASN A 19 3.54 9.05 5.97
CA ASN A 19 2.51 9.13 4.95
C ASN A 19 3.14 9.04 3.56
N ALA A 20 2.50 8.30 2.66
CA ALA A 20 2.91 8.22 1.27
C ALA A 20 1.68 8.41 0.38
N ILE A 21 1.89 9.04 -0.77
CA ILE A 21 0.91 9.12 -1.85
C ILE A 21 1.39 8.19 -2.94
N ILE A 22 0.53 7.26 -3.33
CA ILE A 22 0.81 6.32 -4.41
C ILE A 22 -0.13 6.58 -5.59
N TYR A 23 0.39 6.36 -6.78
CA TYR A 23 -0.30 6.49 -8.05
C TYR A 23 -0.26 5.13 -8.75
N GLY A 24 -1.38 4.69 -9.31
CA GLY A 24 -1.42 3.44 -10.04
C GLY A 24 -2.56 3.42 -11.05
N PRO A 25 -2.34 2.83 -12.25
CA PRO A 25 -3.34 2.85 -13.32
C PRO A 25 -4.59 2.02 -13.05
N THR A 26 -4.62 1.20 -11.99
CA THR A 26 -5.78 0.33 -11.71
C THR A 26 -5.90 -0.05 -10.23
N ILE A 27 -5.51 0.82 -9.29
CA ILE A 27 -5.79 0.57 -7.87
C ILE A 27 -7.30 0.79 -7.67
N LYS A 28 -8.07 -0.30 -7.67
CA LYS A 28 -9.55 -0.23 -7.57
C LYS A 28 -10.02 -0.16 -6.12
N SER A 29 -9.21 -0.64 -5.18
CA SER A 29 -9.55 -0.69 -3.76
C SER A 29 -8.41 -0.18 -2.86
N PRO A 30 -8.72 0.30 -1.63
CA PRO A 30 -7.70 0.64 -0.63
C PRO A 30 -6.78 -0.54 -0.28
N SER A 31 -7.27 -1.78 -0.34
CA SER A 31 -6.48 -2.98 -0.06
C SER A 31 -5.39 -3.19 -1.12
N ASP A 32 -5.72 -3.01 -2.39
CA ASP A 32 -4.74 -3.07 -3.50
C ASP A 32 -3.67 -1.98 -3.34
N ALA A 33 -4.08 -0.80 -2.85
CA ALA A 33 -3.19 0.32 -2.58
C ALA A 33 -2.13 -0.04 -1.51
N ILE A 34 -2.57 -0.66 -0.42
CA ILE A 34 -1.72 -1.10 0.68
C ILE A 34 -0.79 -2.23 0.22
N ALA A 35 -1.32 -3.22 -0.52
CA ALA A 35 -0.52 -4.32 -1.03
C ALA A 35 0.58 -3.84 -2.00
N TYR A 36 0.24 -2.92 -2.90
CA TYR A 36 1.19 -2.30 -3.82
C TYR A 36 2.26 -1.49 -3.08
N PHE A 37 1.86 -0.69 -2.09
CA PHE A 37 2.77 0.04 -1.22
C PHE A 37 3.75 -0.91 -0.49
N LYS A 38 3.26 -2.00 0.08
CA LYS A 38 4.13 -3.00 0.76
C LYS A 38 5.16 -3.61 -0.18
N ARG A 39 4.76 -3.95 -1.41
CA ARG A 39 5.69 -4.43 -2.44
C ARG A 39 6.77 -3.42 -2.80
N LEU A 40 6.40 -2.15 -3.03
CA LEU A 40 7.35 -1.08 -3.36
C LEU A 40 8.41 -0.87 -2.27
N HIS A 41 8.02 -1.01 -1.02
CA HIS A 41 8.89 -0.77 0.13
C HIS A 41 9.52 -2.03 0.71
N LEU A 42 9.41 -3.17 0.01
CA LEU A 42 9.92 -4.48 0.46
C LEU A 42 9.47 -4.84 1.89
N ILE A 43 8.25 -4.43 2.25
CA ILE A 43 7.66 -4.73 3.55
C ILE A 43 7.11 -6.14 3.46
N GLU A 44 7.71 -7.05 4.23
CA GLU A 44 7.24 -8.43 4.30
C GLU A 44 5.79 -8.48 4.82
N PRO A 45 4.91 -9.27 4.18
CA PRO A 45 3.57 -9.46 4.68
C PRO A 45 3.63 -10.09 6.07
N THR A 46 2.82 -9.57 6.99
CA THR A 46 2.79 -10.11 8.34
C THR A 46 2.16 -11.51 8.33
N HIS A 47 2.53 -12.38 9.27
CA HIS A 47 2.01 -13.76 9.37
C HIS A 47 0.46 -13.80 9.38
N ALA A 48 -0.19 -12.81 9.99
CA ALA A 48 -1.65 -12.66 10.02
C ALA A 48 -2.27 -12.44 8.62
N GLU A 49 -1.57 -11.78 7.71
CA GLU A 49 -2.05 -11.51 6.35
C GLU A 49 -1.90 -12.74 5.44
N LEU A 50 -0.91 -13.59 5.70
CA LEU A 50 -0.71 -14.85 4.99
C LEU A 50 -1.73 -15.92 5.38
N MET A 51 -2.24 -15.87 6.61
CA MET A 51 -3.21 -16.83 7.15
C MET A 51 -4.68 -16.51 6.78
N SER A 52 -4.93 -15.35 6.17
CA SER A 52 -6.29 -14.86 5.85
C SER A 52 -6.67 -14.98 4.37
N SER A 53 -5.89 -15.71 3.56
CA SER A 53 -6.15 -15.98 2.13
C SER A 53 -6.89 -17.30 1.90
#